data_AF-D4CND0-F1
#
_entry.id   AF-D4CND0-F1
#
_cell.length_a   1.000
_cell.length_b   1.000
_cell.length_c   1.000
_cell.angle_alpha   90.00
_cell.angle_beta   90.00
_cell.angle_gamma   90.00
#
_symmetry.space_group_name_H-M   'P 1'
#
loop_
_entity.id
_entity.type
_entity.pdbx_description
1 polymer ?
#
loop_
_entity_poly.entity_id
_entity_poly.type
_entity_poly.pdbx_seq_one_letter_code
_entity_poly.pdbx_strand_id
1 'polypeptide(L)'
;MQLYETFTALFPVILTERGSEFTDPPAIEFNKGGERRTKVLSCDPQRSDRKGGIEVTHEFIRRVLSKGTFFDLLTQADVVLTMSHIDSYKGKKLSNRSADPLFTC
;
A
#
# COMPACT_ATOMS: atom_id res chain seq x y z
N MET A 1 1.33 -9.09 19.50
CA MET A 1 2.69 -8.54 19.68
C MET A 1 3.48 -8.59 18.38
N GLN A 2 3.56 -9.76 17.72
CA GLN A 2 4.26 -9.95 16.44
C GLN A 2 3.86 -8.96 15.33
N LEU A 3 2.56 -8.69 15.16
CA LEU A 3 2.06 -7.82 14.09
C LEU A 3 2.49 -6.35 14.23
N TYR A 4 2.72 -5.88 15.46
CA TYR A 4 3.19 -4.51 15.72
C TYR A 4 4.65 -4.35 15.29
N GLU A 5 5.51 -5.28 15.72
CA GLU A 5 6.93 -5.28 15.36
C GLU A 5 7.11 -5.45 13.85
N THR A 6 6.39 -6.38 13.23
CA THR A 6 6.42 -6.57 11.77
C THR A 6 5.96 -5.32 11.04
N PHE A 7 4.88 -4.67 11.48
CA PHE A 7 4.41 -3.43 10.85
C PHE A 7 5.47 -2.32 10.92
N THR A 8 6.05 -2.08 12.10
CA THR A 8 7.05 -1.02 12.28
C THR A 8 8.35 -1.32 11.53
N ALA A 9 8.72 -2.59 11.39
CA ALA A 9 9.85 -3.01 10.57
C ALA A 9 9.61 -2.82 9.06
N LEU A 10 8.39 -3.15 8.58
CA LEU A 10 8.04 -3.05 7.16
C LEU A 10 7.72 -1.62 6.72
N PHE A 11 7.11 -0.82 7.60
CA PHE A 11 6.62 0.52 7.30
C PHE A 11 7.20 1.58 8.25
N PRO A 12 8.53 1.77 8.27
CA PRO A 12 9.14 2.81 9.11
C PRO A 12 8.75 4.22 8.66
N VAL A 13 8.42 4.41 7.38
CA VAL A 13 7.98 5.66 6.77
C VAL A 13 6.85 5.37 5.77
N ILE A 14 5.81 6.19 5.79
CA ILE A 14 4.70 6.18 4.83
C ILE A 14 4.67 7.55 4.14
N LEU A 15 4.70 7.54 2.80
CA LEU A 15 4.56 8.74 1.99
C LEU A 15 3.11 8.85 1.51
N THR A 16 2.46 9.98 1.80
CA THR A 16 1.04 10.20 1.47
C THR A 16 0.83 11.41 0.55
N GLU A 17 -0.37 11.51 -0.02
CA GLU A 17 -0.87 12.76 -0.58
C GLU A 17 -1.46 13.65 0.52
N ARG A 18 -1.68 14.93 0.22
CA ARG A 18 -2.50 15.83 1.05
C ARG A 18 -4.00 15.56 0.89
N GLY A 19 -4.38 14.28 0.89
CA GLY A 19 -5.78 13.86 0.94
C GLY A 19 -6.40 14.19 2.29
N SER A 20 -7.71 14.45 2.32
CA SER A 20 -8.43 14.71 3.58
C SER A 20 -8.35 13.52 4.54
N GLU A 21 -8.16 12.32 4.01
CA GLU A 21 -7.99 11.05 4.73
C GLU A 21 -6.71 11.01 5.57
N PHE A 22 -5.72 11.85 5.28
CA PHE A 22 -4.43 11.90 5.97
C PHE A 22 -4.23 13.17 6.81
N THR A 23 -5.32 13.87 7.15
CA THR A 23 -5.28 15.15 7.89
C THR A 23 -4.98 15.01 9.38
N ASP A 24 -5.02 13.79 9.92
CA ASP A 24 -4.58 13.47 11.29
C ASP A 24 -3.39 12.50 11.28
N PRO A 25 -2.17 12.98 10.94
CA PRO A 25 -0.96 12.15 10.99
C PRO A 25 -0.71 11.50 12.36
N PRO A 26 -0.91 12.18 13.52
CA PRO A 26 -0.71 11.57 14.83
C PRO A 26 -1.52 10.28 15.05
N ALA A 27 -2.78 10.22 14.61
CA ALA A 27 -3.59 9.00 14.70
C ALA A 27 -3.03 7.82 13.89
N ILE A 28 -2.23 8.11 12.86
CA ILE A 28 -1.56 7.10 12.03
C ILE A 28 -0.20 6.74 12.63
N GLU A 29 0.58 7.75 13.05
CA GLU A 29 1.95 7.60 13.54
C GLU A 29 2.05 6.88 14.88
N PHE A 30 1.04 6.97 15.75
CA PHE A 30 1.07 6.45 17.12
C PHE A 30 0.04 5.34 17.37
N ASN A 31 0.39 4.41 18.26
CA ASN A 31 -0.55 3.41 18.77
C ASN A 31 -1.36 3.98 19.96
N LYS A 32 -2.33 3.21 20.46
CA LYS A 32 -3.14 3.61 21.65
C LYS A 32 -2.30 3.81 22.92
N GLY A 33 -1.10 3.25 22.98
CA GLY A 33 -0.14 3.43 24.08
C GLY A 33 0.75 4.66 23.94
N GLY A 34 0.63 5.44 22.86
CA GLY A 34 1.47 6.61 22.61
C GLY A 34 2.85 6.29 22.04
N GLU A 35 3.11 5.05 21.65
CA GLU A 35 4.36 4.66 20.99
C GLU A 35 4.26 4.91 19.48
N ARG A 36 5.31 5.50 18.92
CA ARG A 36 5.39 5.77 17.48
C ARG A 36 5.63 4.47 16.71
N ARG A 37 4.71 4.11 15.82
CA ARG A 37 4.81 2.93 14.95
C ARG A 37 5.31 3.22 13.54
N THR A 38 5.17 4.46 13.07
CA THR A 38 5.60 4.90 11.73
C THR A 38 5.78 6.43 11.66
N LYS A 39 6.31 6.94 10.55
CA LYS A 39 6.36 8.37 10.23
C LYS A 39 5.57 8.64 8.96
N VAL A 40 4.65 9.60 8.99
CA VAL A 40 3.85 9.98 7.83
C VAL A 40 4.39 11.28 7.25
N LEU A 41 4.79 11.24 5.98
CA LEU A 41 5.28 12.42 5.26
C LEU A 41 4.38 12.67 4.05
N SER A 42 3.91 13.91 3.88
CA SER A 42 3.11 14.29 2.72
C SER A 42 4.01 14.79 1.60
N CYS A 43 3.71 14.39 0.37
CA CYS A 43 4.37 14.92 -0.81
C CYS A 43 3.93 16.36 -1.12
N ASP A 44 4.79 17.12 -1.80
CA ASP A 44 4.47 18.47 -2.24
C ASP A 44 3.34 18.44 -3.30
N PRO A 45 2.34 19.34 -3.18
CA PRO A 45 1.32 19.47 -4.21
C PRO A 45 1.98 19.82 -5.55
N GLN A 46 1.51 19.21 -6.65
CA GLN A 46 1.96 19.40 -8.04
C GLN A 46 3.22 18.62 -8.49
N ARG A 47 3.67 17.62 -7.73
CA ARG A 47 4.76 16.70 -8.12
C ARG A 47 4.25 15.27 -8.35
N SER A 48 3.33 15.10 -9.30
CA SER A 48 2.80 13.78 -9.71
C SER A 48 3.87 12.87 -10.32
N ASP A 49 4.95 13.46 -10.85
CA ASP A 49 6.12 12.78 -11.41
C ASP A 49 6.85 11.87 -10.39
N ARG A 50 6.72 12.15 -9.09
CA ARG A 50 7.34 11.35 -8.02
C ARG A 50 6.59 10.07 -7.66
N LYS A 51 5.44 9.80 -8.30
CA LYS A 51 4.53 8.69 -7.93
C LYS A 51 4.17 7.73 -9.07
N GLY A 52 4.88 7.80 -10.20
CA GLY A 52 4.60 6.91 -11.33
C GLY A 52 4.65 5.40 -11.01
N GLY A 53 5.38 4.98 -9.97
CA GLY A 53 5.34 3.59 -9.50
C GLY A 53 4.01 3.18 -8.87
N ILE A 54 3.41 4.08 -8.06
CA ILE A 54 2.13 3.84 -7.37
C ILE A 54 0.98 3.82 -8.39
N GLU A 55 1.02 4.70 -9.38
CA GLU A 55 0.02 4.76 -10.46
C GLU A 55 -0.04 3.45 -11.27
N VAL A 56 1.12 2.85 -11.56
CA VAL A 56 1.17 1.54 -12.23
C VAL A 56 0.56 0.45 -11.37
N THR A 57 0.84 0.41 -10.07
CA THR A 57 0.23 -0.57 -9.16
C THR A 57 -1.29 -0.36 -9.04
N HIS A 58 -1.75 0.89 -8.98
CA HIS A 58 -3.19 1.21 -9.02
C HIS A 58 -3.86 0.70 -10.29
N GLU A 59 -3.17 0.76 -11.45
CA GLU A 59 -3.67 0.17 -12.69
C GLU A 59 -3.85 -1.35 -12.57
N PHE A 60 -2.91 -2.06 -11.96
CA PHE A 60 -3.03 -3.51 -11.73
C PHE A 60 -4.23 -3.87 -10.86
N ILE A 61 -4.45 -3.13 -9.76
CA ILE A 61 -5.64 -3.30 -8.92
C ILE A 61 -6.90 -3.09 -9.76
N ARG A 62 -6.93 -2.09 -10.65
CA ARG A 62 -8.06 -1.80 -11.54
C ARG A 62 -8.30 -2.85 -12.64
N ARG A 63 -7.28 -3.64 -13.00
CA ARG A 63 -7.47 -4.79 -13.90
C ARG A 63 -8.20 -5.94 -13.22
N VAL A 64 -8.00 -6.13 -11.91
CA VAL A 64 -8.73 -7.11 -11.11
C VAL A 64 -10.11 -6.58 -10.71
N LEU A 65 -10.17 -5.33 -10.25
CA LEU A 65 -11.38 -4.63 -9.82
C LEU A 65 -11.77 -3.57 -10.86
N SER A 66 -12.57 -3.99 -11.83
CA SER A 66 -12.98 -3.16 -12.96
C SER A 66 -13.72 -1.90 -12.50
N LYS A 67 -13.61 -0.83 -13.30
CA LYS A 67 -14.22 0.46 -12.99
C LYS A 67 -15.74 0.32 -12.85
N GLY A 68 -16.29 0.77 -11.71
CA GLY A 68 -17.71 0.65 -11.38
C GLY A 68 -18.04 -0.47 -10.39
N THR A 69 -17.07 -1.29 -10.00
CA THR A 69 -17.22 -2.21 -8.86
C THR A 69 -17.14 -1.43 -7.54
N PHE A 70 -18.08 -1.74 -6.64
CA PHE A 70 -18.07 -1.22 -5.27
C PHE A 70 -17.06 -2.00 -4.45
N PHE A 71 -16.16 -1.29 -3.78
CA PHE A 71 -15.15 -1.90 -2.90
C PHE A 71 -15.76 -2.34 -1.56
N ASP A 72 -16.96 -1.85 -1.23
CA ASP A 72 -17.64 -2.09 0.05
C ASP A 72 -18.05 -3.55 0.29
N LEU A 73 -18.13 -4.34 -0.79
CA LEU A 73 -18.49 -5.76 -0.73
C LEU A 73 -17.26 -6.69 -0.61
N LEU A 74 -16.04 -6.14 -0.70
CA LEU A 74 -14.82 -6.94 -0.65
C LEU A 74 -14.57 -7.43 0.77
N THR A 75 -14.50 -8.74 0.93
CA THR A 75 -14.03 -9.34 2.16
C THR A 75 -12.51 -9.29 2.24
N GLN A 76 -11.96 -9.53 3.44
CA GLN A 76 -10.51 -9.65 3.62
C GLN A 76 -9.92 -10.74 2.71
N ALA A 77 -10.65 -11.83 2.46
CA ALA A 77 -10.21 -12.91 1.58
C ALA A 77 -10.11 -12.43 0.13
N ASP A 78 -11.06 -11.62 -0.33
CA ASP A 78 -11.05 -11.05 -1.69
C ASP A 78 -9.88 -10.08 -1.89
N VAL A 79 -9.58 -9.27 -0.86
CA VAL A 79 -8.41 -8.37 -0.89
C VAL A 79 -7.12 -9.18 -0.97
N VAL A 80 -6.95 -10.20 -0.12
CA VAL A 80 -5.76 -11.07 -0.14
C VAL A 80 -5.60 -11.74 -1.49
N LEU A 81 -6.68 -12.31 -2.05
CA LEU A 81 -6.66 -12.95 -3.35
C LEU A 81 -6.27 -11.97 -4.47
N THR A 82 -6.80 -10.75 -4.41
CA THR A 82 -6.46 -9.68 -5.37
C THR A 82 -4.96 -9.35 -5.30
N MET A 83 -4.40 -9.22 -4.09
CA MET A 83 -2.97 -8.96 -3.92
C MET A 83 -2.13 -10.13 -4.42
N SER A 84 -2.50 -11.39 -4.12
CA SER A 84 -1.81 -12.57 -4.66
C SER A 84 -1.82 -12.63 -6.19
N HIS A 85 -2.92 -12.25 -6.84
CA HIS A 85 -2.98 -12.16 -8.30
C HIS A 85 -2.03 -11.08 -8.86
N ILE A 86 -1.89 -9.96 -8.16
CA ILE A 86 -0.98 -8.87 -8.57
C ILE A 86 0.47 -9.30 -8.35
N ASP A 87 0.78 -9.87 -7.18
CA ASP A 87 2.14 -10.22 -6.79
C ASP A 87 2.68 -11.39 -7.62
N SER A 88 1.82 -12.35 -7.99
CA SER A 88 2.19 -13.47 -8.88
C SER A 88 2.35 -13.08 -10.36
N TYR A 89 1.98 -11.85 -10.74
CA TYR A 89 2.09 -11.39 -12.12
C TYR A 89 3.54 -11.13 -12.52
N LYS A 90 4.05 -11.92 -13.48
CA LYS A 90 5.42 -11.81 -13.98
C LYS A 90 5.52 -10.70 -15.04
N GLY A 91 6.05 -9.55 -14.65
CA GLY A 91 6.24 -8.40 -15.53
C GLY A 91 7.63 -8.35 -16.18
N LYS A 92 7.72 -7.82 -17.42
CA LYS A 92 9.00 -7.51 -18.09
C LYS A 92 9.91 -6.60 -17.24
N LYS A 93 9.32 -5.71 -16.44
CA LYS A 93 10.02 -4.76 -15.57
C LYS A 93 10.78 -5.43 -14.40
N LEU A 94 10.40 -6.67 -14.05
CA LEU A 94 11.04 -7.49 -13.03
C LEU A 94 11.80 -8.69 -13.64
N SER A 95 12.29 -8.58 -14.88
CA SER A 95 13.02 -9.67 -15.56
C SER A 95 12.25 -11.02 -15.59
N ASN A 96 10.92 -10.97 -15.82
CA ASN A 96 10.01 -12.14 -15.76
C ASN A 96 9.91 -12.83 -14.39
N ARG A 97 10.25 -12.15 -13.29
CA ARG A 97 10.01 -12.62 -11.92
C ARG A 97 8.71 -12.02 -11.37
N SER A 98 8.06 -12.75 -10.47
CA SER A 98 6.94 -12.25 -9.67
C SER A 98 7.48 -11.45 -8.48
N ALA A 99 6.63 -10.63 -7.86
CA ALA A 99 6.98 -9.86 -6.68
C ALA A 99 6.92 -10.72 -5.39
N ASP A 100 6.23 -11.87 -5.42
CA ASP A 100 6.08 -12.78 -4.28
C ASP A 100 7.38 -13.03 -3.47
N PRO A 101 8.55 -13.31 -4.10
CA PRO A 101 9.76 -13.62 -3.36
C PRO A 101 10.35 -12.41 -2.61
N LEU A 102 9.93 -11.18 -2.93
CA LEU A 102 10.37 -9.97 -2.25
C LEU A 102 9.59 -9.72 -0.95
N PHE A 103 8.41 -10.32 -0.82
CA PHE A 103 7.48 -10.09 0.30
C PHE A 103 7.21 -11.36 1.12
N THR A 104 7.72 -12.51 0.69
CA THR A 104 7.66 -13.76 1.44
C THR A 104 8.97 -13.94 2.22
N CYS A 105 8.93 -13.79 3.54
CA CYS A 105 10.00 -14.20 4.46
C CYS A 105 9.89 -15.68 4.80
#